data_AF-A0A921NS94-F1
#
_entry.id   AF-A0A921NS94-F1
#
_cell.length_a   1.000
_cell.length_b   1.000
_cell.length_c   1.000
_cell.angle_alpha   90.00
_cell.angle_beta   90.00
_cell.angle_gamma   90.00
#
_symmetry.space_group_name_H-M   'P 1'
#
loop_
_entity.id
_entity.type
_entity.pdbx_description
1 polymer ?
#
loop_
_entity_poly.entity_id
_entity_poly.type
_entity_poly.pdbx_seq_one_letter_code
_entity_poly.pdbx_strand_id
1 'polypeptide(L)' 'MPGENLGTTHVRAPAHRAHACRHLPHSTRDIARRSHVCAINSCVAELRQHGAEIHCERLRVRDEWRFFYTMTRGPQDA' A
#
# COMPACT_ATOMS: atom_id res chain seq x y z
N MET A 1 -0.09 -22.86 31.55
CA MET A 1 -0.13 -21.48 31.04
C MET A 1 1.16 -20.79 31.47
N PRO A 2 2.08 -20.56 30.54
CA PRO A 2 2.60 -19.20 30.39
C PRO A 2 2.92 -18.85 28.93
N GLY A 3 3.11 -17.56 28.64
CA GLY A 3 3.82 -17.12 27.43
C GLY A 3 3.19 -15.96 26.67
N GLU A 4 3.05 -14.81 27.33
CA GLU A 4 2.96 -13.51 26.67
C GLU A 4 4.15 -13.35 25.70
N ASN A 5 3.88 -13.01 24.44
CA ASN A 5 4.90 -12.54 23.52
C ASN A 5 4.39 -11.28 22.82
N LEU A 6 4.63 -10.16 23.49
CA LEU A 6 4.50 -8.81 22.97
C LEU A 6 5.60 -8.55 21.93
N GLY A 7 5.18 -8.05 20.76
CA GLY A 7 5.95 -7.02 20.07
C GLY A 7 6.98 -7.49 19.05
N THR A 8 6.51 -7.90 17.88
CA THR A 8 7.29 -7.75 16.64
C THR A 8 6.50 -6.89 15.65
N THR A 9 6.36 -5.60 15.96
CA THR A 9 5.96 -4.62 14.95
C THR A 9 7.21 -4.22 14.17
N HIS A 10 7.55 -4.98 13.13
CA HIS A 10 8.52 -4.52 12.14
C HIS A 10 7.90 -3.40 11.30
N VAL A 11 7.84 -2.18 11.87
CA VAL A 11 7.66 -0.96 11.08
C VAL A 11 9.01 -0.61 10.45
N ARG A 12 9.38 -1.34 9.39
CA ARG A 12 10.48 -0.92 8.53
C ARG A 12 9.96 0.12 7.56
N ALA A 13 10.18 1.39 7.88
CA ALA A 13 10.15 2.46 6.89
C ALA A 13 11.49 2.48 6.13
N PRO A 14 11.47 2.57 4.79
CA PRO A 14 12.58 3.16 4.04
C PRO A 14 12.06 4.35 3.21
N ALA A 15 12.66 5.51 3.40
CA ALA A 15 13.83 5.98 2.65
C ALA A 15 13.40 6.90 1.50
N HIS A 16 13.63 8.16 1.80
CA HIS A 16 13.69 9.35 0.97
C HIS A 16 14.35 9.12 -0.40
N ARG A 17 13.68 9.66 -1.42
CA ARG A 17 14.12 10.01 -2.79
C ARG A 17 14.15 8.93 -3.89
N ALA A 18 13.54 9.38 -4.99
CA ALA A 18 13.87 9.14 -6.40
C ALA A 18 13.28 7.91 -7.12
N HIS A 19 12.21 8.19 -7.88
CA HIS A 19 11.99 7.77 -9.26
C HIS A 19 12.24 6.30 -9.65
N ALA A 20 11.66 5.34 -8.93
CA ALA A 20 11.33 3.99 -9.42
C ALA A 20 10.52 3.19 -8.37
N CYS A 21 9.45 3.74 -7.79
CA CYS A 21 8.75 3.08 -6.69
C CYS A 21 7.71 2.04 -7.17
N ARG A 22 8.09 1.06 -8.00
CA ARG A 22 7.22 -0.10 -8.28
C ARG A 22 7.10 -1.05 -7.08
N HIS A 23 7.76 -0.78 -5.95
CA HIS A 23 7.75 -1.71 -4.81
C HIS A 23 7.55 -1.06 -3.44
N LEU A 24 7.33 0.26 -3.36
CA LEU A 24 7.06 0.88 -2.05
C LEU A 24 5.56 0.86 -1.73
N PRO A 25 5.18 0.41 -0.51
CA PRO A 25 3.79 0.48 -0.08
C PRO A 25 3.36 1.93 0.11
N HIS A 26 2.21 2.27 -0.44
CA HIS A 26 1.58 3.57 -0.29
C HIS A 26 0.26 3.44 0.46
N SER A 27 0.05 4.25 1.49
CA SER A 27 -1.23 4.23 2.20
C SER A 27 -2.34 4.84 1.34
N THR A 28 -3.60 4.51 1.62
CA THR A 28 -4.76 5.18 0.99
C THR A 28 -4.63 6.71 1.04
N ARG A 29 -4.16 7.25 2.18
CA ARG A 29 -3.97 8.69 2.36
C ARG A 29 -2.86 9.24 1.47
N ASP A 30 -1.76 8.51 1.32
CA ASP A 30 -0.66 8.93 0.45
C ASP A 30 -1.08 8.98 -1.01
N ILE A 31 -1.84 7.97 -1.46
CA ILE A 31 -2.37 7.91 -2.82
C ILE A 31 -3.32 9.09 -3.04
N ALA A 32 -4.31 9.28 -2.16
CA ALA A 32 -5.29 10.35 -2.28
C ALA A 32 -4.64 11.74 -2.38
N ARG A 33 -3.60 12.00 -1.57
CA ARG A 33 -2.88 13.28 -1.58
C ARG A 33 -2.06 13.51 -2.84
N ARG A 34 -1.56 12.45 -3.49
CA ARG A 34 -0.71 12.54 -4.68
C ARG A 34 -1.51 12.54 -5.98
N SER A 35 -2.57 11.74 -6.05
CA SER A 35 -3.40 11.62 -7.26
C SER A 35 -4.58 12.59 -7.25
N HIS A 36 -4.91 13.19 -6.09
CA HIS A 36 -6.13 13.99 -5.90
C HIS A 36 -7.42 13.19 -6.16
N VAL A 37 -7.38 11.86 -5.99
CA VAL A 37 -8.53 10.97 -6.18
C VAL A 37 -8.96 10.33 -4.86
N CYS A 38 -10.27 10.39 -4.57
CA CYS A 38 -10.85 9.73 -3.40
C CYS A 38 -11.32 8.29 -3.69
N ALA A 39 -11.66 7.97 -4.95
CA ALA A 39 -12.15 6.67 -5.38
C ALA A 39 -11.03 5.64 -5.63
N ILE A 40 -10.09 5.51 -4.69
CA ILE A 40 -8.86 4.70 -4.85
C ILE A 40 -9.18 3.23 -5.14
N ASN A 41 -10.17 2.66 -4.47
CA ASN A 41 -10.55 1.26 -4.68
C ASN A 41 -11.04 1.01 -6.11
N SER A 42 -11.77 1.95 -6.71
CA SER A 42 -12.23 1.85 -8.09
C SER A 42 -11.05 1.91 -9.07
N CYS A 43 -10.13 2.86 -8.88
CA CYS A 43 -8.91 2.94 -9.71
C CYS A 43 -8.06 1.68 -9.59
N VAL A 44 -7.92 1.11 -8.39
CA VAL A 44 -7.19 -0.15 -8.19
C VAL A 44 -7.87 -1.32 -8.91
N ALA A 45 -9.21 -1.36 -8.91
CA ALA A 45 -9.95 -2.38 -9.65
C ALA A 45 -9.75 -2.25 -11.16
N GLU A 46 -9.86 -1.04 -11.70
CA GLU A 46 -9.61 -0.74 -13.12
C GLU A 46 -8.17 -1.10 -13.52
N LEU A 47 -7.17 -0.67 -12.74
CA LEU A 47 -5.76 -1.01 -12.99
C LEU A 47 -5.53 -2.52 -13.02
N ARG A 48 -6.20 -3.28 -12.14
CA ARG A 48 -6.13 -4.74 -12.16
C ARG A 48 -6.76 -5.35 -13.42
N GLN A 49 -7.86 -4.78 -13.91
CA GLN A 49 -8.45 -5.19 -15.20
C GLN A 49 -7.49 -4.96 -16.37
N HIS A 50 -6.67 -3.90 -16.29
CA HIS A 50 -5.63 -3.58 -17.29
C HIS A 50 -4.31 -4.35 -17.05
N GLY A 51 -4.32 -5.39 -16.21
CA GLY A 51 -3.17 -6.26 -15.99
C GLY A 51 -2.14 -5.74 -14.99
N ALA A 52 -2.47 -4.75 -14.16
CA ALA A 52 -1.63 -4.36 -13.02
C ALA A 52 -1.78 -5.35 -11.86
N GLU A 53 -0.68 -5.67 -11.21
CA GLU A 53 -0.66 -6.47 -9.99
C GLU A 53 -0.45 -5.52 -8.80
N ILE A 54 -1.45 -5.43 -7.93
CA ILE A 54 -1.44 -4.55 -6.76
C ILE A 54 -1.76 -5.37 -5.52
N HIS A 55 -0.79 -5.54 -4.64
CA HIS A 55 -0.97 -6.12 -3.31
C HIS A 55 -1.60 -5.10 -2.38
N CYS A 56 -2.61 -5.51 -1.61
CA CYS A 56 -3.27 -4.67 -0.61
C CYS A 56 -3.15 -5.35 0.74
N GLU A 57 -2.62 -4.63 1.72
CA GLU A 57 -2.46 -5.11 3.08
C GLU A 57 -3.16 -4.16 4.06
N ARG A 58 -3.83 -4.73 5.06
CA ARG A 58 -4.44 -3.98 6.15
C ARG A 58 -3.57 -4.10 7.41
N LEU A 59 -2.98 -2.99 7.81
CA LEU A 59 -2.09 -2.90 8.97
C LEU A 59 -2.68 -2.03 10.07
N ARG A 60 -2.44 -2.38 11.32
CA ARG A 60 -2.80 -1.53 12.48
C ARG A 60 -1.63 -0.60 12.79
N VAL A 61 -1.85 0.71 12.70
CA VAL A 61 -0.85 1.75 12.95
C VAL A 61 -1.41 2.73 13.97
N ARG A 62 -0.81 2.78 15.17
CA ARG A 62 -1.27 3.65 16.27
C ARG A 62 -2.77 3.48 16.54
N ASP A 63 -3.19 2.22 16.70
CA ASP A 63 -4.58 1.80 16.92
C ASP A 63 -5.59 2.03 15.80
N GLU A 64 -5.17 2.63 14.69
CA GLU A 64 -6.02 2.78 13.50
C GLU A 64 -5.70 1.70 12.46
N TRP A 65 -6.72 1.15 11.83
CA TRP A 65 -6.55 0.33 10.63
C TRP A 65 -6.23 1.20 9.43
N ARG A 66 -5.17 0.86 8.71
CA ARG A 66 -4.74 1.54 7.49
C ARG A 66 -4.51 0.52 6.38
N PHE A 67 -4.91 0.90 5.17
CA PHE A 67 -4.65 0.10 3.97
C PHE A 67 -3.41 0.62 3.27
N PHE A 68 -2.56 -0.31 2.86
CA PHE A 68 -1.35 -0.06 2.09
C PHE A 68 -1.42 -0.82 0.77
N TYR A 69 -1.03 -0.16 -0.30
CA TYR A 69 -1.06 -0.69 -1.66
C TYR A 69 0.36 -0.71 -2.23
N THR A 70 0.77 -1.84 -2.79
CA THR A 70 2.06 -2.03 -3.45
C THR A 70 1.82 -2.56 -4.85
N MET A 71 2.21 -1.80 -5.87
CA MET A 71 2.03 -2.19 -7.28
C MET A 71 3.24 -2.95 -7.81
N THR A 72 3.28 -4.27 -7.67
CA THR A 72 4.40 -5.12 -8.12
C THR A 72 4.57 -5.13 -9.63
N ARG A 73 3.48 -5.00 -10.38
CA ARG A 73 3.45 -4.91 -11.84
C ARG A 73 2.47 -3.81 -12.25
N GLY A 74 2.89 -2.92 -13.15
CA GLY A 74 2.02 -1.91 -13.73
C GLY A 74 1.11 -2.46 -14.83
N PRO A 75 0.12 -1.68 -15.28
CA PRO A 75 -0.81 -2.10 -16.33
C PRO A 75 -0.07 -2.39 -17.63
N GLN A 76 -0.66 -3.29 -18.43
CA GLN A 76 -0.09 -3.79 -19.69
C GLN A 76 -0.68 -3.08 -20.90
N ASP A 77 -1.93 -2.63 -20.78
CA ASP A 77 -2.64 -1.84 -21.76
C ASP A 77 -2.88 -0.44 -21.18
N ALA A 78 -2.27 0.58 -21.79
CA ALA A 78 -2.41 2.00 -21.46
C ALA A 78 -2.70 2.82 -22.72
#